data_AF-A0A0T7FCB9-F1
#
_entry.id   AF-A0A0T7FCB9-F1
#
_cell.length_a   1.000
_cell.length_b   1.000
_cell.length_c   1.000
_cell.angle_alpha   90.00
_cell.angle_beta   90.00
_cell.angle_gamma   90.00
#
_symmetry.space_group_name_H-M   'P 1'
#
loop_
_entity.id
_entity.type
_entity.pdbx_description
1 polymer ?
#
loop_
_entity_poly.entity_id
_entity_poly.type
_entity_poly.pdbx_seq_one_letter_code
_entity_poly.pdbx_strand_id
1 'polypeptide(L)'
;MKRGGSKAPNEQDELANQYGVEAKRPSPSGEEVPVSEVGRHKILSALKALPPAQTRQLASDLAKSFLPDFASTDRVWGLSCQLYELRSGRNWGIGDFADLRAVVGLAKAWGADFVGLNPLHAPFLAAPDRCSPYEPSNRRFLNPLYIAVDGVEGFTASWQVQDEIEQLRLLPLVDYRRVARIKLDVLRKIWRSSRDLRREKSTTDREFSEFRRDGGDDLRLHALFEAISEAQVVSGGEAGWHRWPEQYRDPKSEAVSRFEEEHADEVEFHIWLQWLAHRQLSEAADHAQGLGMRIGLYLDVAVGEALDGSGTWSNRGIYVQGASIGSPPDPMAAGGQDWRLAAFHPSAIAEGEPSPFGKLMSAVMRYAGAVRIDHAAALRRLFLVPAEDGPDQGAYVSYPQRSLIATLAALSKRYRCVVIGEDLGNLPKGLQAQLAAANILSYRIISYEQTKSGFKPPEDYPSLALACVSTHDHQTFAGWWKAADVEMRISHGLVSGDAGRQQIRDRKRERRQVLRAFKTAGLPVAAMSEATASENDIPALAVMAHRFIAKTPSLLVAVRLADVTDEKQPTNVPGTSDTYPNWKPKLSMTIEELAGLADSSPIITAVGEERRSTRAGRPGQAEMRAQSIRR
;
A
#
# COMPACT_ATOMS: atom_id res chain seq x y z
N MET A 1 45.04 -33.19 16.64
CA MET A 1 45.15 -31.76 16.28
C MET A 1 45.01 -31.59 14.77
N LYS A 2 43.81 -31.34 14.25
CA LYS A 2 43.63 -30.78 12.90
C LYS A 2 43.41 -29.28 13.09
N ARG A 3 44.42 -28.47 12.76
CA ARG A 3 44.35 -27.01 12.83
C ARG A 3 43.35 -26.54 11.77
N GLY A 4 42.19 -26.06 12.20
CA GLY A 4 41.28 -25.28 11.37
C GLY A 4 41.95 -23.95 11.07
N GLY A 5 42.41 -23.78 9.83
CA GLY A 5 42.83 -22.48 9.33
C GLY A 5 41.59 -21.62 9.11
N SER A 6 41.38 -20.65 10.00
CA SER A 6 40.54 -19.49 9.71
C SER A 6 41.19 -18.73 8.55
N LYS A 7 40.64 -18.85 7.34
CA LYS A 7 40.98 -17.92 6.25
C LYS A 7 40.65 -16.51 6.75
N ALA A 8 41.59 -15.58 6.62
CA ALA A 8 41.30 -14.16 6.84
C ALA A 8 40.10 -13.75 5.96
N PRO A 9 39.20 -12.86 6.44
CA PRO A 9 38.13 -12.33 5.61
C PRO A 9 38.73 -11.77 4.32
N ASN A 10 38.12 -12.10 3.17
CA ASN A 10 38.54 -11.49 1.90
C ASN A 10 38.24 -9.98 1.99
N GLU A 11 39.07 -9.10 1.39
CA GLU A 11 38.85 -7.64 1.38
C GLU A 11 37.45 -7.27 0.84
N GLN A 12 36.92 -8.09 -0.08
CA GLN A 12 35.55 -7.99 -0.56
C GLN A 12 34.48 -8.30 0.50
N ASP A 13 34.74 -9.21 1.44
CA ASP A 13 33.82 -9.55 2.54
C ASP A 13 33.73 -8.39 3.53
N GLU A 14 34.87 -7.76 3.83
CA GLU A 14 34.91 -6.56 4.68
C GLU A 14 34.15 -5.41 4.02
N LEU A 15 34.36 -5.19 2.73
CA LEU A 15 33.65 -4.17 1.98
C LEU A 15 32.14 -4.46 1.89
N ALA A 16 31.74 -5.69 1.63
CA ALA A 16 30.33 -6.10 1.64
C ALA A 16 29.66 -5.83 2.99
N ASN A 17 30.35 -6.16 4.09
CA ASN A 17 29.87 -5.87 5.44
C ASN A 17 29.74 -4.37 5.71
N GLN A 18 30.68 -3.54 5.23
CA GLN A 18 30.59 -2.07 5.37
C GLN A 18 29.34 -1.52 4.69
N TYR A 19 28.99 -2.01 3.50
CA TYR A 19 27.77 -1.66 2.77
C TYR A 19 26.51 -2.37 3.29
N GLY A 20 26.62 -3.18 4.35
CA GLY A 20 25.49 -3.87 4.97
C GLY A 20 24.91 -5.02 4.14
N VAL A 21 25.67 -5.57 3.19
CA VAL A 21 25.28 -6.74 2.37
C VAL A 21 25.43 -8.00 3.22
N GLU A 22 24.33 -8.71 3.47
CA GLU A 22 24.35 -9.94 4.26
C GLU A 22 25.04 -11.09 3.52
N ALA A 23 25.81 -11.89 4.25
CA ALA A 23 26.58 -13.01 3.69
C ALA A 23 25.70 -14.23 3.31
N LYS A 24 24.46 -14.28 3.79
CA LYS A 24 23.55 -15.41 3.60
C LYS A 24 22.17 -14.94 3.16
N ARG A 25 21.44 -15.86 2.53
CA ARG A 25 20.05 -15.71 2.16
C ARG A 25 19.28 -17.02 2.38
N PRO A 26 17.96 -16.97 2.50
CA PRO A 26 17.10 -18.15 2.46
C PRO A 26 17.21 -18.92 1.14
N SER A 27 16.87 -20.21 1.21
CA SER A 27 16.70 -21.12 0.08
C SER A 27 15.27 -21.68 0.04
N PRO A 28 14.86 -22.35 -1.05
CA PRO A 28 13.56 -23.03 -1.14
C PRO A 28 13.36 -24.14 -0.10
N SER A 29 14.43 -24.68 0.49
CA SER A 29 14.35 -25.64 1.59
C SER A 29 14.15 -24.99 2.96
N GLY A 30 14.16 -23.65 3.03
CA GLY A 30 14.10 -22.89 4.28
C GLY A 30 15.43 -22.81 5.03
N GLU A 31 16.54 -23.21 4.38
CA GLU A 31 17.88 -23.14 4.95
C GLU A 31 18.60 -21.84 4.56
N GLU A 32 19.50 -21.37 5.41
CA GLU A 32 20.37 -20.22 5.12
C GLU A 32 21.57 -20.66 4.28
N VAL A 33 21.62 -20.22 3.03
CA VAL A 33 22.71 -20.51 2.08
C VAL A 33 23.58 -19.27 1.87
N PRO A 34 24.88 -19.43 1.56
CA PRO A 34 25.74 -18.29 1.23
C PRO A 34 25.22 -17.55 -0.01
N VAL A 35 25.31 -16.22 0.00
CA VAL A 35 25.16 -15.41 -1.22
C VAL A 35 26.32 -15.76 -2.16
N SER A 36 26.03 -15.92 -3.46
CA SER A 36 27.05 -16.22 -4.46
C SER A 36 28.08 -15.09 -4.56
N GLU A 37 29.32 -15.42 -4.95
CA GLU A 37 30.37 -14.41 -5.14
C GLU A 37 29.98 -13.39 -6.23
N VAL A 38 29.35 -13.87 -7.31
CA VAL A 38 28.84 -13.05 -8.42
C VAL A 38 27.73 -12.11 -7.93
N GLY A 39 26.72 -12.64 -7.24
CA GLY A 39 25.60 -11.84 -6.73
C GLY A 39 26.07 -10.77 -5.76
N ARG A 40 26.94 -11.14 -4.82
CA ARG A 40 27.56 -10.19 -3.87
C ARG A 40 28.33 -9.10 -4.60
N HIS A 41 29.14 -9.44 -5.61
CA HIS A 41 29.90 -8.45 -6.38
C HIS A 41 28.98 -7.46 -7.11
N LYS A 42 27.91 -7.94 -7.74
CA LYS A 42 26.95 -7.09 -8.47
C LYS A 42 26.16 -6.18 -7.53
N ILE A 43 25.65 -6.70 -6.40
CA ILE A 43 24.99 -5.86 -5.39
C ILE A 43 25.94 -4.81 -4.83
N LEU A 44 27.19 -5.20 -4.54
CA LEU A 44 28.17 -4.24 -4.04
C LEU A 44 28.47 -3.15 -5.09
N SER A 45 28.60 -3.52 -6.37
CA SER A 45 28.76 -2.56 -7.47
C SER A 45 27.59 -1.56 -7.54
N ALA A 46 26.36 -2.03 -7.36
CA ALA A 46 25.15 -1.21 -7.33
C ALA A 46 25.11 -0.17 -6.18
N LEU A 47 25.82 -0.45 -5.07
CA LEU A 47 25.86 0.41 -3.88
C LEU A 47 27.07 1.35 -3.82
N LYS A 48 28.19 1.00 -4.48
CA LYS A 48 29.45 1.76 -4.41
C LYS A 48 29.40 3.18 -4.98
N ALA A 49 28.30 3.57 -5.63
CA ALA A 49 28.10 4.92 -6.13
C ALA A 49 28.04 5.97 -5.01
N LEU A 50 27.67 5.56 -3.78
CA LEU A 50 27.65 6.40 -2.59
C LEU A 50 28.46 5.73 -1.46
N PRO A 51 28.96 6.49 -0.48
CA PRO A 51 29.64 5.90 0.67
C PRO A 51 28.67 5.00 1.48
N PRO A 52 29.16 4.04 2.27
CA PRO A 52 28.30 3.23 3.12
C PRO A 52 27.47 4.05 4.10
N ALA A 53 26.24 3.60 4.37
CA ALA A 53 25.34 4.26 5.31
C ALA A 53 25.94 4.26 6.73
N GLN A 54 25.87 5.39 7.43
CA GLN A 54 26.26 5.44 8.84
C GLN A 54 25.24 4.69 9.70
N THR A 55 25.49 3.41 9.95
CA THR A 55 24.71 2.59 10.87
C THR A 55 25.14 2.89 12.30
N ARG A 56 24.41 3.77 12.99
CA ARG A 56 24.57 3.94 14.44
C ARG A 56 24.10 2.66 15.14
N GLN A 57 24.88 2.17 16.11
CA GLN A 57 24.43 1.06 16.97
C GLN A 57 23.03 1.36 17.54
N LEU A 58 22.17 0.34 17.52
CA LEU A 58 20.85 0.38 18.15
C LEU A 58 21.05 0.64 19.66
N ALA A 59 20.66 1.83 20.14
CA ALA A 59 20.47 2.03 21.58
C ALA A 59 19.23 1.28 22.04
N SER A 60 19.09 1.09 23.35
CA SER A 60 17.95 0.37 23.95
C SER A 60 16.58 0.98 23.61
N ASP A 61 16.49 2.30 23.39
CA ASP A 61 15.22 3.00 23.20
C ASP A 61 15.03 3.55 21.79
N LEU A 62 14.11 2.95 21.03
CA LEU A 62 13.64 3.45 19.73
C LEU A 62 12.65 4.61 19.91
N ALA A 63 12.67 5.55 18.97
CA ALA A 63 11.68 6.63 18.94
C ALA A 63 10.28 6.04 18.72
N LYS A 64 9.31 6.52 19.51
CA LYS A 64 7.94 6.02 19.48
C LYS A 64 7.06 6.86 18.56
N SER A 65 6.36 6.21 17.64
CA SER A 65 5.28 6.79 16.84
C SER A 65 4.06 7.17 17.67
N PHE A 66 3.20 7.99 17.08
CA PHE A 66 1.93 8.43 17.67
C PHE A 66 0.98 7.25 17.88
N LEU A 67 0.35 7.23 19.05
CA LEU A 67 -0.83 6.42 19.33
C LEU A 67 -1.94 7.38 19.81
N PRO A 68 -3.19 7.17 19.39
CA PRO A 68 -4.30 8.01 19.82
C PRO A 68 -4.64 7.74 21.29
N ASP A 69 -5.21 8.74 21.97
CA ASP A 69 -5.47 8.68 23.42
C ASP A 69 -6.36 7.48 23.82
N PHE A 70 -7.29 7.09 22.94
CA PHE A 70 -8.17 5.94 23.17
C PHE A 70 -7.43 4.59 23.13
N ALA A 71 -6.21 4.51 22.57
CA ALA A 71 -5.54 3.23 22.31
C ALA A 71 -5.24 2.40 23.57
N SER A 72 -5.24 3.03 24.74
CA SER A 72 -5.06 2.36 26.04
C SER A 72 -6.36 1.82 26.65
N THR A 73 -7.51 2.30 26.18
CA THR A 73 -8.81 2.04 26.78
C THR A 73 -9.83 1.42 25.84
N ASP A 74 -9.64 1.57 24.53
CA ASP A 74 -10.60 1.21 23.51
C ASP A 74 -9.90 0.73 22.23
N ARG A 75 -10.68 0.13 21.33
CA ARG A 75 -10.23 -0.39 20.03
C ARG A 75 -11.24 -0.05 18.97
N VAL A 76 -10.78 0.10 17.73
CA VAL A 76 -11.64 0.58 16.65
C VAL A 76 -11.62 -0.37 15.46
N TRP A 77 -12.59 -0.20 14.58
CA TRP A 77 -12.64 -0.91 13.31
C TRP A 77 -12.88 0.06 12.16
N GLY A 78 -12.56 -0.37 10.96
CA GLY A 78 -12.69 0.41 9.75
C GLY A 78 -12.98 -0.46 8.53
N LEU A 79 -13.36 0.19 7.44
CA LEU A 79 -13.45 -0.45 6.13
C LEU A 79 -12.10 -0.38 5.43
N SER A 80 -11.76 -1.37 4.63
CA SER A 80 -10.69 -1.30 3.64
C SER A 80 -11.29 -1.53 2.26
N CYS A 81 -11.02 -0.63 1.34
CA CYS A 81 -11.41 -0.77 -0.06
C CYS A 81 -10.24 -0.40 -0.97
N GLN A 82 -10.43 -0.64 -2.25
CA GLN A 82 -9.53 -0.20 -3.30
C GLN A 82 -10.30 0.87 -4.08
N LEU A 83 -9.80 2.10 -4.09
CA LEU A 83 -10.54 3.28 -4.54
C LEU A 83 -11.02 3.11 -5.99
N TYR A 84 -10.16 2.59 -6.86
CA TYR A 84 -10.50 2.37 -8.27
C TYR A 84 -11.64 1.36 -8.49
N GLU A 85 -11.91 0.46 -7.53
CA GLU A 85 -12.97 -0.56 -7.64
C GLU A 85 -14.37 0.01 -7.37
N LEU A 86 -14.47 1.19 -6.75
CA LEU A 86 -15.75 1.77 -6.38
C LEU A 86 -16.59 2.12 -7.63
N ARG A 87 -17.87 1.79 -7.56
CA ARG A 87 -18.89 2.17 -8.54
C ARG A 87 -19.87 3.11 -7.85
N SER A 88 -20.33 4.14 -8.53
CA SER A 88 -21.44 5.00 -8.06
C SER A 88 -22.35 5.33 -9.21
N GLY A 89 -23.46 6.04 -9.00
CA GLY A 89 -24.31 6.66 -10.02
C GLY A 89 -23.63 7.77 -10.84
N ARG A 90 -22.48 8.26 -10.35
CA ARG A 90 -21.83 9.50 -10.81
C ARG A 90 -20.47 9.29 -11.49
N ASN A 91 -19.66 8.36 -11.00
CA ASN A 91 -18.26 8.27 -11.41
C ASN A 91 -18.05 7.87 -12.87
N TRP A 92 -16.85 8.13 -13.38
CA TRP A 92 -16.52 8.01 -14.80
C TRP A 92 -15.97 6.63 -15.16
N GLY A 93 -16.49 5.58 -14.51
CA GLY A 93 -16.04 4.20 -14.71
C GLY A 93 -14.83 3.77 -13.87
N ILE A 94 -14.35 4.65 -12.99
CA ILE A 94 -13.36 4.39 -11.94
C ILE A 94 -13.81 5.14 -10.69
N GLY A 95 -13.63 4.54 -9.51
CA GLY A 95 -13.86 5.27 -8.26
C GLY A 95 -12.90 6.45 -8.09
N ASP A 96 -13.39 7.57 -7.55
CA ASP A 96 -12.64 8.83 -7.43
C ASP A 96 -12.79 9.49 -6.04
N PHE A 97 -12.19 10.67 -5.81
CA PHE A 97 -12.20 11.31 -4.49
C PHE A 97 -13.59 11.75 -4.01
N ALA A 98 -14.56 11.99 -4.90
CA ALA A 98 -15.94 12.25 -4.48
C ALA A 98 -16.62 10.95 -4.02
N ASP A 99 -16.34 9.83 -4.67
CA ASP A 99 -16.78 8.50 -4.19
C ASP A 99 -16.14 8.16 -2.84
N LEU A 100 -14.86 8.49 -2.65
CA LEU A 100 -14.19 8.32 -1.36
C LEU A 100 -14.94 9.06 -0.25
N ARG A 101 -15.32 10.32 -0.49
CA ARG A 101 -16.09 11.11 0.48
C ARG A 101 -17.43 10.45 0.80
N ALA A 102 -18.12 9.90 -0.21
CA ALA A 102 -19.37 9.17 -0.01
C ALA A 102 -19.17 7.87 0.81
N VAL A 103 -18.12 7.09 0.52
CA VAL A 103 -17.76 5.89 1.29
C VAL A 103 -17.37 6.23 2.73
N VAL A 104 -16.68 7.34 2.96
CA VAL A 104 -16.38 7.83 4.32
C VAL A 104 -17.66 8.10 5.11
N GLY A 105 -18.63 8.78 4.50
CA GLY A 105 -19.96 9.00 5.10
C GLY A 105 -20.68 7.69 5.43
N LEU A 106 -20.67 6.75 4.48
CA LEU A 106 -21.27 5.42 4.65
C LEU A 106 -20.59 4.62 5.77
N ALA A 107 -19.27 4.54 5.76
CA ALA A 107 -18.47 3.85 6.75
C ALA A 107 -18.77 4.40 8.16
N LYS A 108 -18.85 5.73 8.30
CA LYS A 108 -19.20 6.35 9.58
C LYS A 108 -20.61 5.97 10.02
N ALA A 109 -21.58 5.95 9.13
CA ALA A 109 -22.95 5.56 9.44
C ALA A 109 -23.03 4.12 9.99
N TRP A 110 -22.14 3.23 9.52
CA TRP A 110 -21.99 1.87 10.04
C TRP A 110 -21.25 1.78 11.38
N GLY A 111 -20.63 2.88 11.82
CA GLY A 111 -19.86 2.96 13.06
C GLY A 111 -18.36 2.66 12.89
N ALA A 112 -17.85 2.71 11.65
CA ALA A 112 -16.42 2.62 11.37
C ALA A 112 -15.70 3.92 11.77
N ASP A 113 -14.42 3.79 12.14
CA ASP A 113 -13.54 4.90 12.51
C ASP A 113 -12.45 5.20 11.48
N PHE A 114 -12.34 4.38 10.43
CA PHE A 114 -11.49 4.67 9.29
C PHE A 114 -11.97 4.03 7.98
N VAL A 115 -11.45 4.58 6.88
CA VAL A 115 -11.47 3.98 5.53
C VAL A 115 -10.04 3.81 5.05
N GLY A 116 -9.65 2.55 4.82
CA GLY A 116 -8.37 2.12 4.27
C GLY A 116 -8.38 2.06 2.75
N LEU A 117 -7.32 2.55 2.12
CA LEU A 117 -7.19 2.65 0.68
C LEU A 117 -5.95 1.93 0.17
N ASN A 118 -5.96 1.59 -1.11
CA ASN A 118 -4.74 1.29 -1.86
C ASN A 118 -3.79 2.50 -1.89
N PRO A 119 -2.52 2.31 -2.28
CA PRO A 119 -1.63 3.42 -2.55
C PRO A 119 -2.24 4.37 -3.60
N LEU A 120 -2.20 5.67 -3.31
CA LEU A 120 -2.75 6.72 -4.18
C LEU A 120 -1.67 7.41 -5.03
N HIS A 121 -0.51 6.78 -5.14
CA HIS A 121 0.70 7.28 -5.78
C HIS A 121 0.50 7.57 -7.28
N ALA A 122 1.25 8.52 -7.81
CA ALA A 122 1.20 8.88 -9.23
C ALA A 122 1.66 7.69 -10.11
N PRO A 123 0.83 7.24 -11.07
CA PRO A 123 1.19 6.22 -12.06
C PRO A 123 1.87 6.88 -13.27
N PHE A 124 1.90 6.20 -14.41
CA PHE A 124 2.26 6.78 -15.71
C PHE A 124 0.99 7.23 -16.44
N LEU A 125 0.72 8.53 -16.56
CA LEU A 125 -0.49 8.97 -17.27
C LEU A 125 -0.46 8.62 -18.75
N ALA A 126 0.73 8.66 -19.37
CA ALA A 126 0.93 8.29 -20.77
C ALA A 126 0.87 6.77 -21.03
N ALA A 127 0.88 5.94 -19.99
CA ALA A 127 0.73 4.48 -20.06
C ALA A 127 -0.25 3.98 -19.00
N PRO A 128 -1.54 4.34 -19.10
CA PRO A 128 -2.50 4.15 -18.00
C PRO A 128 -2.81 2.68 -17.68
N ASP A 129 -2.45 1.73 -18.54
CA ASP A 129 -2.51 0.29 -18.22
C ASP A 129 -1.46 -0.18 -17.22
N ARG A 130 -0.38 0.58 -16.99
CA ARG A 130 0.55 0.39 -15.86
C ARG A 130 -0.13 0.85 -14.57
N CYS A 131 -1.17 0.11 -14.19
CA CYS A 131 -2.16 0.51 -13.19
C CYS A 131 -1.91 -0.09 -11.80
N SER A 132 -0.83 -0.84 -11.60
CA SER A 132 -0.46 -1.35 -10.28
C SER A 132 -0.18 -0.20 -9.31
N PRO A 133 -0.93 -0.07 -8.20
CA PRO A 133 -0.63 0.92 -7.16
C PRO A 133 0.75 0.70 -6.49
N TYR A 134 1.31 -0.49 -6.65
CA TYR A 134 2.59 -0.93 -6.08
C TYR A 134 3.78 -0.77 -7.06
N GLU A 135 3.52 -0.32 -8.30
CA GLU A 135 4.55 0.07 -9.27
C GLU A 135 4.36 1.54 -9.72
N PRO A 136 4.32 2.52 -8.78
CA PRO A 136 4.05 3.90 -9.14
C PRO A 136 5.25 4.56 -9.84
N SER A 137 4.97 5.55 -10.69
CA SER A 137 5.98 6.47 -11.24
C SER A 137 6.66 7.28 -10.13
N ASN A 138 5.89 7.68 -9.09
CA ASN A 138 6.40 8.43 -7.94
C ASN A 138 5.47 8.31 -6.72
N ARG A 139 6.03 8.00 -5.54
CA ARG A 139 5.25 7.83 -4.30
C ARG A 139 4.91 9.11 -3.55
N ARG A 140 5.43 10.26 -3.98
CA ARG A 140 5.16 11.56 -3.33
C ARG A 140 3.97 12.30 -3.93
N PHE A 141 3.65 12.01 -5.19
CA PHE A 141 2.58 12.65 -5.94
C PHE A 141 1.37 11.73 -6.07
N LEU A 142 0.21 12.31 -6.34
CA LEU A 142 -1.06 11.60 -6.35
C LEU A 142 -1.43 11.15 -7.76
N ASN A 143 -2.22 10.09 -7.88
CA ASN A 143 -2.83 9.63 -9.13
C ASN A 143 -3.95 10.58 -9.59
N PRO A 144 -3.79 11.33 -10.70
CA PRO A 144 -4.82 12.25 -11.18
C PRO A 144 -6.10 11.57 -11.68
N LEU A 145 -6.07 10.27 -11.95
CA LEU A 145 -7.28 9.53 -12.36
C LEU A 145 -8.35 9.47 -11.26
N TYR A 146 -7.98 9.74 -10.00
CA TYR A 146 -8.92 9.87 -8.89
C TYR A 146 -9.56 11.26 -8.76
N ILE A 147 -9.27 12.21 -9.65
CA ILE A 147 -10.01 13.48 -9.68
C ILE A 147 -11.46 13.21 -10.10
N ALA A 148 -12.40 13.68 -9.30
CA ALA A 148 -13.81 13.82 -9.64
C ALA A 148 -13.98 15.04 -10.55
N VAL A 149 -13.94 14.81 -11.86
CA VAL A 149 -13.91 15.87 -12.89
C VAL A 149 -15.19 16.70 -12.88
N ASP A 150 -16.31 16.09 -12.55
CA ASP A 150 -17.62 16.73 -12.41
C ASP A 150 -17.70 17.73 -11.24
N GLY A 151 -16.79 17.62 -10.27
CA GLY A 151 -16.63 18.57 -9.18
C GLY A 151 -15.61 19.69 -9.46
N VAL A 152 -15.00 19.73 -10.65
CA VAL A 152 -14.01 20.77 -10.99
C VAL A 152 -14.72 22.01 -11.54
N GLU A 153 -14.36 23.18 -11.02
CA GLU A 153 -14.89 24.46 -11.50
C GLU A 153 -14.66 24.63 -13.02
N GLY A 154 -15.71 25.04 -13.74
CA GLY A 154 -15.68 25.16 -15.20
C GLY A 154 -16.07 23.88 -15.95
N PHE A 155 -16.33 22.76 -15.26
CA PHE A 155 -16.87 21.57 -15.90
C PHE A 155 -18.27 21.82 -16.49
N THR A 156 -18.43 21.43 -17.75
CA THR A 156 -19.73 21.37 -18.43
C THR A 156 -19.84 20.04 -19.16
N ALA A 157 -20.95 19.34 -18.95
CA ALA A 157 -21.18 18.05 -19.57
C ALA A 157 -21.66 18.20 -21.02
N SER A 158 -20.95 17.59 -21.97
CA SER A 158 -21.49 17.35 -23.32
C SER A 158 -22.16 15.98 -23.38
N TRP A 159 -23.11 15.80 -24.30
CA TRP A 159 -23.80 14.51 -24.45
C TRP A 159 -22.84 13.38 -24.82
N GLN A 160 -21.80 13.65 -25.62
CA GLN A 160 -20.78 12.65 -25.98
C GLN A 160 -19.98 12.17 -24.76
N VAL A 161 -19.64 13.10 -23.86
CA VAL A 161 -18.92 12.78 -22.62
C VAL A 161 -19.81 11.91 -21.73
N GLN A 162 -21.10 12.23 -21.63
CA GLN A 162 -22.05 11.44 -20.84
C GLN A 162 -22.24 10.02 -21.39
N ASP A 163 -22.45 9.86 -22.69
CA ASP A 163 -22.59 8.53 -23.33
C ASP A 163 -21.34 7.65 -23.08
N GLU A 164 -20.14 8.22 -23.20
CA GLU A 164 -18.92 7.48 -22.94
C GLU A 164 -18.77 7.11 -21.44
N ILE A 165 -19.11 8.02 -20.53
CA ILE A 165 -19.12 7.75 -19.08
C ILE A 165 -20.06 6.58 -18.76
N GLU A 166 -21.27 6.58 -19.32
CA GLU A 166 -22.26 5.51 -19.13
C GLU A 166 -21.71 4.16 -19.58
N GLN A 167 -21.08 4.09 -20.75
CA GLN A 167 -20.43 2.86 -21.23
C GLN A 167 -19.31 2.38 -20.31
N LEU A 168 -18.45 3.29 -19.84
CA LEU A 168 -17.33 2.94 -18.95
C LEU A 168 -17.81 2.40 -17.60
N ARG A 169 -18.94 2.90 -17.08
CA ARG A 169 -19.54 2.45 -15.82
C ARG A 169 -20.10 1.03 -15.88
N LEU A 170 -20.54 0.59 -17.06
CA LEU A 170 -21.09 -0.74 -17.28
C LEU A 170 -20.02 -1.85 -17.33
N LEU A 171 -18.77 -1.50 -17.61
CA LEU A 171 -17.68 -2.50 -17.68
C LEU A 171 -17.38 -3.10 -16.30
N PRO A 172 -17.18 -4.43 -16.19
CA PRO A 172 -16.80 -5.08 -14.94
C PRO A 172 -15.35 -4.82 -14.54
N LEU A 173 -14.51 -4.42 -15.50
CA LEU A 173 -13.13 -4.03 -15.30
C LEU A 173 -12.97 -2.53 -15.56
N VAL A 174 -12.06 -1.88 -14.83
CA VAL A 174 -11.64 -0.51 -15.09
C VAL A 174 -10.90 -0.48 -16.42
N ASP A 175 -11.43 0.27 -17.38
CA ASP A 175 -10.74 0.58 -18.65
C ASP A 175 -9.89 1.83 -18.45
N TYR A 176 -8.70 1.65 -17.88
CA TYR A 176 -7.79 2.75 -17.55
C TYR A 176 -7.43 3.61 -18.77
N ARG A 177 -7.33 3.05 -19.97
CA ARG A 177 -7.03 3.81 -21.19
C ARG A 177 -8.11 4.82 -21.51
N ARG A 178 -9.37 4.35 -21.59
CA ARG A 178 -10.50 5.23 -21.93
C ARG A 178 -10.78 6.22 -20.80
N VAL A 179 -10.69 5.78 -19.54
CA VAL A 179 -10.83 6.64 -18.35
C VAL A 179 -9.80 7.76 -18.35
N ALA A 180 -8.51 7.43 -18.58
CA ALA A 180 -7.45 8.44 -18.64
C ALA A 180 -7.69 9.43 -19.77
N ARG A 181 -7.98 8.93 -20.98
CA ARG A 181 -8.27 9.77 -22.15
C ARG A 181 -9.39 10.78 -21.86
N ILE A 182 -10.58 10.30 -21.47
CA ILE A 182 -11.74 11.18 -21.30
C ILE A 182 -11.56 12.19 -20.16
N LYS A 183 -10.96 11.76 -19.03
CA LYS A 183 -10.70 12.67 -17.90
C LYS A 183 -9.68 13.74 -18.28
N LEU A 184 -8.55 13.36 -18.87
CA LEU A 184 -7.49 14.31 -19.26
C LEU A 184 -7.97 15.27 -20.36
N ASP A 185 -8.72 14.79 -21.35
CA ASP A 185 -9.28 15.64 -22.41
C ASP A 185 -10.21 16.73 -21.84
N VAL A 186 -11.09 16.37 -20.90
CA VAL A 186 -11.98 17.34 -20.26
C VAL A 186 -11.20 18.29 -19.35
N LEU A 187 -10.28 17.76 -18.54
CA LEU A 187 -9.45 18.57 -17.65
C LEU A 187 -8.59 19.57 -18.41
N ARG A 188 -8.04 19.21 -19.59
CA ARG A 188 -7.33 20.15 -20.47
C ARG A 188 -8.24 21.26 -21.02
N LYS A 189 -9.48 20.94 -21.38
CA LYS A 189 -10.46 21.95 -21.82
C LYS A 189 -10.78 22.93 -20.68
N ILE A 190 -10.95 22.42 -19.46
CA ILE A 190 -11.15 23.26 -18.26
C ILE A 190 -9.91 24.13 -18.02
N TRP A 191 -8.71 23.56 -18.06
CA TRP A 191 -7.45 24.28 -17.91
C TRP A 191 -7.35 25.45 -18.90
N ARG A 192 -7.50 25.17 -20.20
CA ARG A 192 -7.37 26.17 -21.27
C ARG A 192 -8.42 27.28 -21.18
N SER A 193 -9.67 26.95 -20.84
CA SER A 193 -10.77 27.93 -20.76
C SER A 193 -10.66 28.86 -19.54
N SER A 194 -10.05 28.40 -18.46
CA SER A 194 -9.91 29.17 -17.22
C SER A 194 -8.57 29.91 -17.12
N ARG A 195 -7.54 29.49 -17.86
CA ARG A 195 -6.17 30.05 -17.81
C ARG A 195 -6.12 31.58 -17.96
N ASP A 196 -6.78 32.14 -18.98
CA ASP A 196 -6.76 33.59 -19.24
C ASP A 196 -7.48 34.42 -18.16
N LEU A 197 -8.32 33.76 -17.35
CA LEU A 197 -9.07 34.34 -16.24
C LEU A 197 -8.32 34.25 -14.91
N ARG A 198 -7.33 33.36 -14.77
CA ARG A 198 -6.49 33.22 -13.56
C ARG A 198 -5.54 34.41 -13.48
N ARG A 199 -5.81 35.34 -12.57
CA ARG A 199 -5.01 36.57 -12.37
C ARG A 199 -4.64 36.80 -10.90
N GLU A 200 -4.53 35.73 -10.12
CA GLU A 200 -4.37 35.78 -8.64
C GLU A 200 -5.45 36.61 -7.95
N LYS A 201 -6.62 36.74 -8.61
CA LYS A 201 -7.73 37.56 -8.13
C LYS A 201 -8.69 36.76 -7.26
N SER A 202 -8.73 35.45 -7.42
CA SER A 202 -9.56 34.54 -6.63
C SER A 202 -8.75 33.86 -5.52
N THR A 203 -9.43 33.39 -4.47
CA THR A 203 -8.82 32.55 -3.43
C THR A 203 -8.24 31.27 -4.02
N THR A 204 -8.95 30.68 -4.98
CA THR A 204 -8.53 29.48 -5.71
C THR A 204 -7.19 29.67 -6.44
N ASP A 205 -6.99 30.81 -7.10
CA ASP A 205 -5.73 31.11 -7.79
C ASP A 205 -4.56 31.21 -6.81
N ARG A 206 -4.80 31.81 -5.63
CA ARG A 206 -3.79 31.95 -4.58
C ARG A 206 -3.40 30.61 -3.99
N GLU A 207 -4.37 29.75 -3.70
CA GLU A 207 -4.11 28.37 -3.21
C GLU A 207 -3.29 27.56 -4.21
N PHE A 208 -3.55 27.72 -5.51
CA PHE A 208 -2.76 27.06 -6.56
C PHE A 208 -1.32 27.60 -6.61
N SER A 209 -1.14 28.93 -6.61
CA SER A 209 0.20 29.56 -6.56
C SER A 209 1.00 29.13 -5.33
N GLU A 210 0.35 29.05 -4.16
CA GLU A 210 0.96 28.56 -2.92
C GLU A 210 1.35 27.08 -3.02
N PHE A 211 0.46 26.22 -3.52
CA PHE A 211 0.76 24.80 -3.74
C PHE A 211 1.95 24.59 -4.67
N ARG A 212 2.01 25.34 -5.78
CA ARG A 212 3.14 25.27 -6.73
C ARG A 212 4.45 25.69 -6.07
N ARG A 213 4.44 26.80 -5.33
CA ARG A 213 5.61 27.30 -4.61
C ARG A 213 6.10 26.29 -3.57
N ASP A 214 5.18 25.71 -2.79
CA ASP A 214 5.50 24.76 -1.72
C ASP A 214 5.96 23.40 -2.27
N GLY A 215 5.47 23.02 -3.45
CA GLY A 215 5.91 21.82 -4.17
C GLY A 215 7.32 21.93 -4.76
N GLY A 216 7.72 23.15 -5.15
CA GLY A 216 9.07 23.46 -5.62
C GLY A 216 9.56 22.59 -6.78
N ASP A 217 10.87 22.36 -6.84
CA ASP A 217 11.50 21.60 -7.93
C ASP A 217 11.03 20.15 -8.02
N ASP A 218 10.70 19.52 -6.89
CA ASP A 218 10.22 18.14 -6.90
C ASP A 218 8.90 18.02 -7.67
N LEU A 219 7.97 18.96 -7.47
CA LEU A 219 6.68 19.01 -8.18
C LEU A 219 6.88 19.37 -9.66
N ARG A 220 7.73 20.37 -9.92
CA ARG A 220 8.07 20.80 -11.29
C ARG A 220 8.65 19.66 -12.11
N LEU A 221 9.62 18.90 -11.57
CA LEU A 221 10.26 17.78 -12.25
C LEU A 221 9.29 16.61 -12.49
N HIS A 222 8.37 16.33 -11.56
CA HIS A 222 7.33 15.33 -11.81
C HIS A 222 6.40 15.75 -12.94
N ALA A 223 5.94 17.01 -12.95
CA ALA A 223 5.09 17.54 -14.02
C ALA A 223 5.81 17.56 -15.38
N LEU A 224 7.08 17.94 -15.40
CA LEU A 224 7.93 17.91 -16.60
C LEU A 224 8.12 16.49 -17.12
N PHE A 225 8.31 15.52 -16.23
CA PHE A 225 8.36 14.10 -16.61
C PHE A 225 7.07 13.67 -17.31
N GLU A 226 5.90 13.97 -16.75
CA GLU A 226 4.62 13.56 -17.35
C GLU A 226 4.42 14.21 -18.73
N ALA A 227 4.77 15.49 -18.88
CA ALA A 227 4.71 16.19 -20.17
C ALA A 227 5.65 15.58 -21.22
N ILE A 228 6.90 15.25 -20.85
CA ILE A 228 7.83 14.56 -21.74
C ILE A 228 7.31 13.15 -22.06
N SER A 229 6.85 12.41 -21.06
CA SER A 229 6.32 11.05 -21.20
C SER A 229 5.18 10.99 -22.22
N GLU A 230 4.23 11.92 -22.13
CA GLU A 230 3.16 12.05 -23.11
C GLU A 230 3.69 12.36 -24.50
N ALA A 231 4.58 13.35 -24.65
CA ALA A 231 5.16 13.72 -25.94
C ALA A 231 5.92 12.55 -26.60
N GLN A 232 6.61 11.74 -25.80
CA GLN A 232 7.28 10.53 -26.27
C GLN A 232 6.29 9.49 -26.77
N VAL A 233 5.22 9.19 -26.01
CA VAL A 233 4.19 8.22 -26.43
C VAL A 233 3.45 8.69 -27.68
N VAL A 234 3.09 9.98 -27.78
CA VAL A 234 2.45 10.57 -28.97
C VAL A 234 3.34 10.44 -30.21
N SER A 235 4.66 10.52 -30.02
CA SER A 235 5.65 10.35 -31.09
C SER A 235 5.98 8.87 -31.40
N GLY A 236 5.26 7.92 -30.79
CA GLY A 236 5.44 6.47 -30.99
C GLY A 236 6.51 5.81 -30.11
N GLY A 237 7.04 6.53 -29.12
CA GLY A 237 7.97 6.04 -28.10
C GLY A 237 7.29 5.42 -26.88
N GLU A 238 8.07 5.17 -25.82
CA GLU A 238 7.58 4.62 -24.55
C GLU A 238 7.38 5.71 -23.48
N ALA A 239 6.48 5.44 -22.53
CA ALA A 239 6.21 6.34 -21.41
C ALA A 239 7.36 6.43 -20.40
N GLY A 240 8.18 5.38 -20.29
CA GLY A 240 9.27 5.28 -19.33
C GLY A 240 10.58 5.87 -19.83
N TRP A 241 11.30 6.60 -18.97
CA TRP A 241 12.47 7.36 -19.40
C TRP A 241 13.65 6.51 -19.86
N HIS A 242 13.73 5.24 -19.43
CA HIS A 242 14.80 4.32 -19.85
C HIS A 242 14.89 4.17 -21.38
N ARG A 243 13.77 4.34 -22.08
CA ARG A 243 13.66 4.16 -23.53
C ARG A 243 13.51 5.48 -24.30
N TRP A 244 13.51 6.62 -23.62
CA TRP A 244 13.53 7.92 -24.28
C TRP A 244 14.84 8.14 -25.04
N PRO A 245 14.87 9.05 -26.04
CA PRO A 245 16.12 9.58 -26.60
C PRO A 245 17.07 10.06 -25.51
N GLU A 246 18.37 9.83 -25.68
CA GLU A 246 19.40 10.10 -24.67
C GLU A 246 19.33 11.53 -24.11
N GLN A 247 19.07 12.51 -24.97
CA GLN A 247 18.96 13.92 -24.60
C GLN A 247 17.84 14.22 -23.59
N TYR A 248 16.81 13.37 -23.46
CA TYR A 248 15.72 13.55 -22.49
C TYR A 248 15.90 12.75 -21.20
N ARG A 249 16.95 11.92 -21.11
CA ARG A 249 17.16 11.06 -19.95
C ARG A 249 17.67 11.88 -18.76
N ASP A 250 18.59 12.81 -18.95
CA ASP A 250 19.06 13.67 -17.87
C ASP A 250 18.11 14.88 -17.69
N PRO A 251 17.44 15.05 -16.53
CA PRO A 251 16.59 16.21 -16.27
C PRO A 251 17.34 17.55 -16.32
N LYS A 252 18.69 17.54 -16.30
CA LYS A 252 19.53 18.74 -16.37
C LYS A 252 20.05 19.04 -17.78
N SER A 253 19.64 18.27 -18.80
CA SER A 253 20.11 18.50 -20.16
C SER A 253 19.53 19.79 -20.75
N GLU A 254 20.23 20.36 -21.74
CA GLU A 254 19.71 21.50 -22.52
C GLU A 254 18.42 21.14 -23.27
N ALA A 255 18.29 19.89 -23.74
CA ALA A 255 17.10 19.45 -24.46
C ALA A 255 15.87 19.39 -23.54
N VAL A 256 16.03 18.95 -22.28
CA VAL A 256 14.94 18.97 -21.29
C VAL A 256 14.57 20.41 -20.93
N SER A 257 15.56 21.28 -20.74
CA SER A 257 15.31 22.70 -20.44
C SER A 257 14.54 23.39 -21.58
N ARG A 258 14.95 23.15 -22.83
CA ARG A 258 14.24 23.66 -24.02
C ARG A 258 12.83 23.10 -24.13
N PHE A 259 12.66 21.79 -23.88
CA PHE A 259 11.34 21.16 -23.89
C PHE A 259 10.41 21.83 -22.88
N GLU A 260 10.89 22.08 -21.66
CA GLU A 260 10.13 22.75 -20.60
C GLU A 260 9.70 24.16 -21.01
N GLU A 261 10.58 24.93 -21.65
CA GLU A 261 10.25 26.27 -22.18
C GLU A 261 9.19 26.20 -23.29
N GLU A 262 9.34 25.28 -24.25
CA GLU A 262 8.43 25.11 -25.38
C GLU A 262 7.06 24.54 -24.97
N HIS A 263 7.01 23.76 -23.89
CA HIS A 263 5.81 23.06 -23.41
C HIS A 263 5.37 23.53 -22.02
N ALA A 264 5.71 24.75 -21.62
CA ALA A 264 5.46 25.28 -20.28
C ALA A 264 3.98 25.19 -19.85
N ASP A 265 3.03 25.34 -20.78
CA ASP A 265 1.59 25.21 -20.50
C ASP A 265 1.20 23.77 -20.10
N GLU A 266 1.79 22.76 -20.74
CA GLU A 266 1.50 21.35 -20.41
C GLU A 266 2.15 20.96 -19.07
N VAL A 267 3.34 21.47 -18.78
CA VAL A 267 3.98 21.30 -17.46
C VAL A 267 3.09 21.91 -16.36
N GLU A 268 2.62 23.14 -16.55
CA GLU A 268 1.68 23.79 -15.62
C GLU A 268 0.35 23.04 -15.49
N PHE A 269 -0.16 22.45 -16.58
CA PHE A 269 -1.34 21.58 -16.53
C PHE A 269 -1.12 20.39 -15.60
N HIS A 270 0.02 19.70 -15.67
CA HIS A 270 0.32 18.59 -14.77
C HIS A 270 0.50 19.03 -13.30
N ILE A 271 1.07 20.21 -13.04
CA ILE A 271 1.09 20.81 -11.70
C ILE A 271 -0.34 21.06 -11.19
N TRP A 272 -1.22 21.58 -12.06
CA TRP A 272 -2.62 21.81 -11.73
C TRP A 272 -3.39 20.52 -11.43
N LEU A 273 -3.11 19.42 -12.14
CA LEU A 273 -3.66 18.11 -11.81
C LEU A 273 -3.28 17.65 -10.40
N GLN A 274 -2.02 17.83 -10.01
CA GLN A 274 -1.57 17.49 -8.65
C GLN A 274 -2.25 18.37 -7.59
N TRP A 275 -2.48 19.65 -7.88
CA TRP A 275 -3.23 20.54 -7.00
C TRP A 275 -4.70 20.14 -6.86
N LEU A 276 -5.38 19.77 -7.95
CA LEU A 276 -6.75 19.26 -7.90
C LEU A 276 -6.86 17.99 -7.07
N ALA A 277 -5.96 17.03 -7.31
CA ALA A 277 -5.91 15.80 -6.53
C ALA A 277 -5.63 16.07 -5.05
N HIS A 278 -4.70 16.98 -4.75
CA HIS A 278 -4.42 17.45 -3.40
C HIS A 278 -5.66 18.03 -2.71
N ARG A 279 -6.40 18.92 -3.38
CA ARG A 279 -7.61 19.53 -2.84
C ARG A 279 -8.69 18.51 -2.54
N GLN A 280 -9.05 17.68 -3.52
CA GLN A 280 -10.15 16.73 -3.34
C GLN A 280 -9.82 15.64 -2.31
N LEU A 281 -8.56 15.20 -2.21
CA LEU A 281 -8.15 14.28 -1.15
C LEU A 281 -8.15 14.95 0.24
N SER A 282 -7.75 16.22 0.32
CA SER A 282 -7.86 17.00 1.57
C SER A 282 -9.31 17.14 2.01
N GLU A 283 -10.23 17.43 1.08
CA GLU A 283 -11.65 17.51 1.37
C GLU A 283 -12.21 16.17 1.90
N ALA A 284 -11.77 15.02 1.36
CA ALA A 284 -12.16 13.72 1.87
C ALA A 284 -11.59 13.43 3.28
N ALA A 285 -10.34 13.84 3.53
CA ALA A 285 -9.70 13.72 4.84
C ALA A 285 -10.41 14.59 5.90
N ASP A 286 -10.68 15.86 5.57
CA ASP A 286 -11.39 16.81 6.42
C ASP A 286 -12.84 16.36 6.67
N HIS A 287 -13.50 15.76 5.67
CA HIS A 287 -14.82 15.18 5.84
C HIS A 287 -14.82 14.04 6.86
N ALA A 288 -13.85 13.13 6.79
CA ALA A 288 -13.71 12.04 7.76
C ALA A 288 -13.50 12.58 9.19
N GLN A 289 -12.68 13.62 9.34
CA GLN A 289 -12.47 14.28 10.63
C GLN A 289 -13.73 15.00 11.12
N GLY A 290 -14.43 15.73 10.26
CA GLY A 290 -15.68 16.44 10.58
C GLY A 290 -16.81 15.51 11.00
N LEU A 291 -16.83 14.28 10.48
CA LEU A 291 -17.71 13.21 10.93
C LEU A 291 -17.29 12.54 12.25
N GLY A 292 -16.17 12.96 12.84
CA GLY A 292 -15.64 12.41 14.09
C GLY A 292 -15.18 10.97 13.95
N MET A 293 -14.62 10.58 12.79
CA MET A 293 -13.87 9.32 12.69
C MET A 293 -12.57 9.44 13.50
N ARG A 294 -12.32 8.49 14.39
CA ARG A 294 -11.17 8.57 15.33
C ARG A 294 -9.81 8.38 14.66
N ILE A 295 -9.78 7.77 13.47
CA ILE A 295 -8.58 7.59 12.64
C ILE A 295 -8.76 8.29 11.28
N GLY A 296 -9.95 8.27 10.67
CA GLY A 296 -10.19 8.96 9.40
C GLY A 296 -9.65 8.17 8.20
N LEU A 297 -8.81 8.77 7.36
CA LEU A 297 -8.21 8.04 6.25
C LEU A 297 -7.02 7.20 6.69
N TYR A 298 -6.99 5.96 6.20
CA TYR A 298 -5.89 5.02 6.34
C TYR A 298 -5.25 4.81 4.96
N LEU A 299 -4.06 5.38 4.75
CA LEU A 299 -3.35 5.36 3.46
C LEU A 299 -2.24 4.31 3.44
N ASP A 300 -1.89 3.85 2.24
CA ASP A 300 -0.88 2.82 2.03
C ASP A 300 0.33 3.34 1.24
N VAL A 301 1.53 2.90 1.62
CA VAL A 301 2.80 3.32 1.02
C VAL A 301 3.50 2.10 0.44
N ALA A 302 3.47 1.97 -0.88
CA ALA A 302 4.22 0.98 -1.64
C ALA A 302 5.72 0.98 -1.31
N VAL A 303 6.34 -0.20 -1.34
CA VAL A 303 7.75 -0.42 -0.96
C VAL A 303 8.76 0.31 -1.88
N GLY A 304 8.42 0.50 -3.15
CA GLY A 304 9.30 1.10 -4.15
C GLY A 304 8.55 1.82 -5.27
N GLU A 305 9.30 2.25 -6.27
CA GLU A 305 8.80 2.97 -7.47
C GLU A 305 9.25 2.24 -8.74
N ALA A 306 8.57 2.48 -9.84
CA ALA A 306 8.98 1.99 -11.15
C ALA A 306 10.42 2.45 -11.46
N LEU A 307 11.24 1.55 -12.02
CA LEU A 307 12.63 1.83 -12.38
C LEU A 307 12.76 3.00 -13.36
N ASP A 308 11.76 3.20 -14.21
CA ASP A 308 11.69 4.15 -15.32
C ASP A 308 10.67 5.29 -15.09
N GLY A 309 10.25 5.51 -13.85
CA GLY A 309 9.27 6.54 -13.46
C GLY A 309 9.85 7.93 -13.20
N SER A 310 8.97 8.89 -12.90
CA SER A 310 9.37 10.27 -12.59
C SER A 310 10.22 10.38 -11.32
N GLY A 311 10.00 9.52 -10.33
CA GLY A 311 10.82 9.47 -9.10
C GLY A 311 12.29 9.16 -9.41
N THR A 312 12.53 8.10 -10.17
CA THR A 312 13.89 7.68 -10.56
C THR A 312 14.52 8.61 -11.60
N TRP A 313 13.73 9.23 -12.48
CA TRP A 313 14.22 10.23 -13.44
C TRP A 313 14.72 11.49 -12.74
N SER A 314 13.91 12.04 -11.82
CA SER A 314 14.14 13.35 -11.18
C SER A 314 15.29 13.31 -10.19
N ASN A 315 15.49 12.18 -9.50
CA ASN A 315 16.42 12.06 -8.38
C ASN A 315 17.29 10.80 -8.47
N ARG A 316 17.84 10.46 -9.65
CA ARG A 316 18.63 9.22 -9.87
C ARG A 316 19.62 8.87 -8.75
N GLY A 317 20.34 9.87 -8.24
CA GLY A 317 21.40 9.70 -7.26
C GLY A 317 20.95 9.18 -5.88
N ILE A 318 19.66 9.23 -5.55
CA ILE A 318 19.15 8.71 -4.27
C ILE A 318 18.61 7.27 -4.37
N TYR A 319 18.66 6.64 -5.53
CA TYR A 319 18.23 5.25 -5.75
C TYR A 319 19.40 4.33 -6.01
N VAL A 320 19.26 3.05 -5.65
CA VAL A 320 20.20 2.00 -6.04
C VAL A 320 20.09 1.79 -7.55
N GLN A 321 21.21 1.87 -8.25
CA GLN A 321 21.30 1.67 -9.70
C GLN A 321 21.84 0.26 -9.97
N GLY A 322 21.25 -0.47 -10.92
CA GLY A 322 21.72 -1.81 -11.29
C GLY A 322 21.26 -2.95 -10.36
N ALA A 323 20.27 -2.68 -9.49
CA ALA A 323 19.55 -3.71 -8.75
C ALA A 323 18.10 -3.25 -8.46
N SER A 324 17.19 -4.21 -8.32
CA SER A 324 15.77 -4.00 -8.00
C SER A 324 15.40 -4.64 -6.67
N ILE A 325 14.28 -4.20 -6.08
CA ILE A 325 13.71 -4.84 -4.89
C ILE A 325 13.08 -6.17 -5.28
N GLY A 326 13.26 -7.19 -4.45
CA GLY A 326 12.59 -8.48 -4.60
C GLY A 326 12.48 -9.25 -3.29
N SER A 327 12.35 -10.58 -3.41
CA SER A 327 12.35 -11.53 -2.30
C SER A 327 13.24 -12.74 -2.63
N PRO A 328 13.91 -13.33 -1.62
CA PRO A 328 14.74 -14.50 -1.86
C PRO A 328 13.89 -15.71 -2.26
N PRO A 329 14.49 -16.72 -2.92
CA PRO A 329 13.91 -18.05 -3.02
C PRO A 329 13.52 -18.60 -1.64
N ASP A 330 12.26 -19.01 -1.49
CA ASP A 330 11.72 -19.55 -0.24
C ASP A 330 10.72 -20.71 -0.49
N PRO A 331 10.24 -21.41 0.56
CA PRO A 331 9.34 -22.55 0.38
C PRO A 331 7.99 -22.22 -0.28
N MET A 332 7.55 -20.96 -0.26
CA MET A 332 6.29 -20.51 -0.87
C MET A 332 6.49 -20.01 -2.31
N ALA A 333 7.68 -19.47 -2.62
CA ALA A 333 8.11 -19.03 -3.93
C ALA A 333 9.54 -19.54 -4.22
N ALA A 334 9.63 -20.77 -4.73
CA ALA A 334 10.92 -21.46 -4.92
C ALA A 334 11.89 -20.73 -5.89
N GLY A 335 11.38 -19.88 -6.78
CA GLY A 335 12.19 -19.03 -7.66
C GLY A 335 12.57 -17.67 -7.06
N GLY A 336 12.05 -17.32 -5.88
CA GLY A 336 12.05 -15.96 -5.37
C GLY A 336 11.18 -15.03 -6.23
N GLN A 337 11.31 -13.73 -6.01
CA GLN A 337 10.57 -12.73 -6.78
C GLN A 337 11.49 -11.54 -7.07
N ASP A 338 11.41 -11.00 -8.29
CA ASP A 338 11.93 -9.68 -8.65
C ASP A 338 10.72 -8.78 -8.93
N TRP A 339 10.52 -7.77 -8.08
CA TRP A 339 9.39 -6.85 -8.21
C TRP A 339 9.67 -5.73 -9.20
N ARG A 340 10.90 -5.63 -9.72
CA ARG A 340 11.33 -4.57 -10.65
C ARG A 340 11.06 -3.16 -10.15
N LEU A 341 11.21 -2.97 -8.84
CA LEU A 341 11.06 -1.68 -8.17
C LEU A 341 12.43 -1.10 -7.80
N ALA A 342 12.56 0.22 -7.93
CA ALA A 342 13.71 0.97 -7.48
C ALA A 342 13.72 1.05 -5.94
N ALA A 343 14.88 0.73 -5.34
CA ALA A 343 15.15 0.95 -3.93
C ALA A 343 15.81 2.31 -3.73
N PHE A 344 15.45 3.03 -2.67
CA PHE A 344 16.30 4.14 -2.22
C PHE A 344 17.67 3.61 -1.82
N HIS A 345 18.72 4.37 -2.10
CA HIS A 345 20.05 4.05 -1.64
C HIS A 345 20.11 4.11 -0.10
N PRO A 346 20.61 3.08 0.60
CA PRO A 346 20.63 3.04 2.07
C PRO A 346 21.31 4.24 2.74
N SER A 347 22.31 4.82 2.09
CA SER A 347 22.99 6.03 2.58
C SER A 347 22.13 7.28 2.38
N ALA A 348 21.55 7.46 1.18
CA ALA A 348 20.81 8.67 0.84
C ALA A 348 19.41 8.75 1.49
N ILE A 349 18.75 7.62 1.76
CA ILE A 349 17.33 7.56 2.16
C ILE A 349 16.99 8.42 3.39
N ALA A 350 17.92 8.53 4.33
CA ALA A 350 17.78 9.26 5.59
C ALA A 350 18.66 10.52 5.67
N GLU A 351 19.37 10.87 4.60
CA GLU A 351 20.27 12.03 4.56
C GLU A 351 19.52 13.32 4.19
N GLY A 352 19.98 14.45 4.75
CA GLY A 352 19.41 15.78 4.52
C GLY A 352 18.19 16.10 5.40
N GLU A 353 17.80 17.38 5.38
CA GLU A 353 16.65 17.89 6.12
C GLU A 353 15.78 18.78 5.19
N PRO A 354 14.61 18.31 4.72
CA PRO A 354 14.04 16.98 4.94
C PRO A 354 14.71 15.89 4.08
N SER A 355 14.90 14.70 4.66
CA SER A 355 15.42 13.53 3.94
C SER A 355 14.43 12.97 2.91
N PRO A 356 14.87 12.17 1.91
CA PRO A 356 13.96 11.55 0.94
C PRO A 356 12.81 10.77 1.57
N PHE A 357 13.10 9.94 2.59
CA PHE A 357 12.06 9.23 3.33
C PHE A 357 11.15 10.19 4.11
N GLY A 358 11.70 11.25 4.69
CA GLY A 358 10.92 12.28 5.37
C GLY A 358 9.96 13.02 4.42
N LYS A 359 10.41 13.36 3.21
CA LYS A 359 9.58 13.96 2.16
C LYS A 359 8.44 13.03 1.75
N LEU A 360 8.73 11.75 1.53
CA LEU A 360 7.72 10.72 1.21
C LEU A 360 6.68 10.59 2.32
N MET A 361 7.11 10.33 3.56
CA MET A 361 6.17 10.11 4.65
C MET A 361 5.35 11.37 4.96
N SER A 362 5.93 12.57 4.83
CA SER A 362 5.21 13.83 4.99
C SER A 362 4.14 14.03 3.90
N ALA A 363 4.43 13.65 2.65
CA ALA A 363 3.47 13.77 1.54
C ALA A 363 2.23 12.90 1.73
N VAL A 364 2.38 11.72 2.35
CA VAL A 364 1.28 10.79 2.61
C VAL A 364 0.56 11.12 3.92
N MET A 365 1.28 11.31 5.02
CA MET A 365 0.71 11.50 6.36
C MET A 365 -0.13 12.77 6.49
N ARG A 366 0.05 13.78 5.62
CA ARG A 366 -0.74 15.02 5.66
C ARG A 366 -2.25 14.80 5.48
N TYR A 367 -2.66 13.68 4.88
CA TYR A 367 -4.07 13.36 4.63
C TYR A 367 -4.61 12.27 5.58
N ALA A 368 -3.75 11.65 6.39
CA ALA A 368 -4.03 10.33 6.95
C ALA A 368 -3.92 10.35 8.47
N GLY A 369 -4.90 9.75 9.17
CA GLY A 369 -4.75 9.43 10.59
C GLY A 369 -4.17 8.04 10.82
N ALA A 370 -4.01 7.22 9.77
CA ALA A 370 -3.15 6.05 9.80
C ALA A 370 -2.42 5.83 8.46
N VAL A 371 -1.21 5.27 8.52
CA VAL A 371 -0.44 4.89 7.32
C VAL A 371 0.08 3.47 7.43
N ARG A 372 -0.05 2.68 6.35
CA ARG A 372 0.60 1.38 6.17
C ARG A 372 1.92 1.59 5.44
N ILE A 373 2.98 1.03 6.01
CA ILE A 373 4.26 0.84 5.33
C ILE A 373 4.24 -0.59 4.80
N ASP A 374 4.12 -0.71 3.48
CA ASP A 374 4.24 -1.99 2.78
C ASP A 374 5.65 -2.55 2.97
N HIS A 375 5.75 -3.85 3.24
CA HIS A 375 7.00 -4.53 3.52
C HIS A 375 7.86 -3.84 4.60
N ALA A 376 7.37 -3.77 5.83
CA ALA A 376 8.01 -3.03 6.94
C ALA A 376 9.43 -3.53 7.28
N ALA A 377 9.82 -4.72 6.81
CA ALA A 377 11.20 -5.18 6.81
C ALA A 377 12.15 -4.20 6.13
N ALA A 378 11.69 -3.41 5.14
CA ALA A 378 12.44 -2.37 4.44
C ALA A 378 13.03 -1.30 5.37
N LEU A 379 12.42 -1.07 6.54
CA LEU A 379 13.00 -0.18 7.56
C LEU A 379 14.35 -0.70 8.07
N ARG A 380 14.62 -2.01 7.95
CA ARG A 380 15.84 -2.64 8.45
C ARG A 380 16.71 -3.24 7.35
N ARG A 381 16.09 -3.89 6.36
CA ARG A 381 16.79 -4.47 5.21
C ARG A 381 15.84 -4.65 4.03
N LEU A 382 16.38 -4.59 2.82
CA LEU A 382 15.68 -5.03 1.60
C LEU A 382 16.46 -6.15 0.94
N PHE A 383 15.76 -7.10 0.32
CA PHE A 383 16.38 -8.04 -0.59
C PHE A 383 16.50 -7.39 -1.96
N LEU A 384 17.73 -7.26 -2.45
CA LEU A 384 18.02 -6.68 -3.74
C LEU A 384 18.40 -7.77 -4.74
N VAL A 385 17.84 -7.72 -5.93
CA VAL A 385 18.13 -8.59 -7.06
C VAL A 385 18.99 -7.79 -8.05
N PRO A 386 20.19 -8.28 -8.43
CA PRO A 386 21.01 -7.61 -9.44
C PRO A 386 20.28 -7.51 -10.78
N ALA A 387 20.50 -6.41 -11.50
CA ALA A 387 19.98 -6.27 -12.85
C ALA A 387 20.48 -7.41 -13.76
N GLU A 388 19.61 -7.88 -14.65
CA GLU A 388 19.87 -8.98 -15.61
C GLU A 388 20.10 -10.37 -14.98
N ASP A 389 19.94 -10.54 -13.65
CA ASP A 389 20.00 -11.86 -12.97
C ASP A 389 18.67 -12.23 -12.28
N GLY A 390 18.59 -13.47 -11.79
CA GLY A 390 17.46 -13.97 -11.02
C GLY A 390 17.57 -13.70 -9.51
N PRO A 391 16.47 -13.83 -8.75
CA PRO A 391 16.45 -13.66 -7.29
C PRO A 391 17.41 -14.58 -6.53
N ASP A 392 17.85 -15.69 -7.11
CA ASP A 392 18.87 -16.57 -6.55
C ASP A 392 20.27 -15.92 -6.47
N GLN A 393 20.52 -14.85 -7.24
CA GLN A 393 21.74 -14.03 -7.16
C GLN A 393 21.58 -12.82 -6.23
N GLY A 394 20.40 -12.63 -5.63
CA GLY A 394 20.13 -11.50 -4.75
C GLY A 394 20.75 -11.63 -3.35
N ALA A 395 20.74 -10.51 -2.62
CA ALA A 395 21.22 -10.44 -1.24
C ALA A 395 20.38 -9.46 -0.40
N TYR A 396 20.31 -9.70 0.90
CA TYR A 396 19.79 -8.68 1.81
C TYR A 396 20.80 -7.55 1.99
N VAL A 397 20.32 -6.31 1.96
CA VAL A 397 21.09 -5.09 2.20
C VAL A 397 20.47 -4.33 3.36
N SER A 398 21.29 -3.95 4.34
CA SER A 398 20.86 -3.26 5.56
C SER A 398 20.50 -1.80 5.29
N TYR A 399 19.45 -1.31 5.97
CA TYR A 399 18.96 0.06 5.92
C TYR A 399 19.15 0.76 7.27
N PRO A 400 19.24 2.11 7.32
CA PRO A 400 19.49 2.87 8.55
C PRO A 400 18.24 2.92 9.46
N GLN A 401 17.85 1.77 10.03
CA GLN A 401 16.61 1.56 10.76
C GLN A 401 16.32 2.60 11.83
N ARG A 402 17.33 2.97 12.62
CA ARG A 402 17.16 3.96 13.69
C ARG A 402 16.76 5.32 13.12
N SER A 403 17.40 5.77 12.05
CA SER A 403 17.12 7.06 11.41
C SER A 403 15.74 7.06 10.75
N LEU A 404 15.37 5.95 10.11
CA LEU A 404 14.04 5.79 9.50
C LEU A 404 12.94 5.78 10.57
N ILE A 405 13.09 5.00 11.65
CA ILE A 405 12.12 4.98 12.77
C ILE A 405 12.05 6.35 13.46
N ALA A 406 13.17 7.06 13.65
CA ALA A 406 13.17 8.40 14.24
C ALA A 406 12.40 9.41 13.38
N THR A 407 12.64 9.40 12.07
CA THR A 407 11.92 10.24 11.10
C THR A 407 10.43 9.93 11.11
N LEU A 408 10.10 8.64 11.05
CA LEU A 408 8.73 8.14 11.07
C LEU A 408 7.99 8.54 12.35
N ALA A 409 8.63 8.38 13.52
CA ALA A 409 8.06 8.76 14.80
C ALA A 409 7.81 10.27 14.92
N ALA A 410 8.74 11.09 14.41
CA ALA A 410 8.58 12.54 14.41
C ALA A 410 7.41 12.99 13.53
N LEU A 411 7.31 12.47 12.31
CA LEU A 411 6.22 12.79 11.37
C LEU A 411 4.88 12.23 11.84
N SER A 412 4.86 10.99 12.34
CA SER A 412 3.69 10.35 12.94
C SER A 412 3.11 11.21 14.07
N LYS A 413 3.95 11.78 14.95
CA LYS A 413 3.51 12.73 16.00
C LYS A 413 3.02 14.05 15.43
N ARG A 414 3.74 14.63 14.45
CA ARG A 414 3.38 15.90 13.81
C ARG A 414 2.00 15.84 13.17
N TYR A 415 1.71 14.75 12.45
CA TYR A 415 0.45 14.57 11.73
C TYR A 415 -0.61 13.82 12.53
N ARG A 416 -0.30 13.39 13.77
CA ARG A 416 -1.17 12.53 14.58
C ARG A 416 -1.61 11.27 13.81
N CYS A 417 -0.67 10.67 13.11
CA CYS A 417 -0.88 9.56 12.19
C CYS A 417 -0.35 8.26 12.80
N VAL A 418 -1.22 7.27 13.02
CA VAL A 418 -0.84 5.92 13.47
C VAL A 418 -0.02 5.23 12.38
N VAL A 419 1.03 4.52 12.76
CA VAL A 419 1.84 3.78 11.78
C VAL A 419 1.60 2.28 11.92
N ILE A 420 1.31 1.64 10.80
CA ILE A 420 1.12 0.20 10.66
C ILE A 420 2.24 -0.30 9.75
N GLY A 421 3.04 -1.24 10.23
CA GLY A 421 4.02 -1.95 9.42
C GLY A 421 3.45 -3.27 8.96
N GLU A 422 3.40 -3.50 7.65
CA GLU A 422 3.14 -4.85 7.14
C GLU A 422 4.36 -5.73 7.45
N ASP A 423 4.21 -6.60 8.44
CA ASP A 423 5.25 -7.48 8.95
C ASP A 423 4.89 -8.95 8.68
N LEU A 424 4.70 -9.30 7.41
CA LEU A 424 4.43 -10.65 6.94
C LEU A 424 5.66 -11.25 6.22
N GLY A 425 5.60 -12.56 5.98
CA GLY A 425 6.65 -13.29 5.27
C GLY A 425 7.92 -13.50 6.08
N ASN A 426 9.06 -13.54 5.40
CA ASN A 426 10.35 -13.86 6.01
C ASN A 426 10.99 -12.62 6.67
N LEU A 427 10.63 -12.40 7.93
CA LEU A 427 11.12 -11.27 8.69
C LEU A 427 12.45 -11.56 9.39
N PRO A 428 13.38 -10.60 9.43
CA PRO A 428 14.57 -10.74 10.26
C PRO A 428 14.23 -10.79 11.76
N LYS A 429 14.89 -11.69 12.49
CA LYS A 429 14.61 -11.99 13.91
C LYS A 429 14.54 -10.72 14.76
N GLY A 430 13.51 -10.62 15.60
CA GLY A 430 13.30 -9.48 16.51
C GLY A 430 12.66 -8.24 15.88
N LEU A 431 12.36 -8.22 14.57
CA LEU A 431 11.76 -7.05 13.92
C LEU A 431 10.45 -6.64 14.61
N GLN A 432 9.56 -7.59 14.84
CA GLN A 432 8.22 -7.33 15.39
C GLN A 432 8.30 -6.70 16.78
N ALA A 433 9.23 -7.15 17.62
CA ALA A 433 9.47 -6.56 18.94
C ALA A 433 9.99 -5.12 18.84
N GLN A 434 10.86 -4.83 17.85
CA GLN A 434 11.36 -3.48 17.60
C GLN A 434 10.27 -2.55 17.07
N LEU A 435 9.42 -3.02 16.15
CA LEU A 435 8.27 -2.27 15.65
C LEU A 435 7.31 -1.93 16.80
N ALA A 436 6.97 -2.92 17.63
CA ALA A 436 6.14 -2.70 18.81
C ALA A 436 6.77 -1.70 19.81
N ALA A 437 8.08 -1.79 20.06
CA ALA A 437 8.80 -0.84 20.92
C ALA A 437 8.78 0.61 20.37
N ALA A 438 8.67 0.76 19.06
CA ALA A 438 8.52 2.02 18.34
C ALA A 438 7.06 2.45 18.15
N ASN A 439 6.07 1.77 18.76
CA ASN A 439 4.63 1.99 18.54
C ASN A 439 4.20 1.87 17.06
N ILE A 440 4.87 1.03 16.28
CA ILE A 440 4.45 0.67 14.94
C ILE A 440 3.58 -0.59 15.06
N LEU A 441 2.33 -0.49 14.64
CA LEU A 441 1.37 -1.59 14.68
C LEU A 441 1.81 -2.69 13.72
N SER A 442 1.67 -3.94 14.15
CA SER A 442 1.82 -5.11 13.29
C SER A 442 0.58 -5.32 12.41
N TYR A 443 0.70 -6.11 11.34
CA TYR A 443 -0.39 -6.47 10.44
C TYR A 443 -0.70 -7.97 10.56
N ARG A 444 -1.95 -8.33 10.88
CA ARG A 444 -2.35 -9.71 11.22
C ARG A 444 -3.47 -10.20 10.33
N ILE A 445 -3.20 -11.24 9.55
CA ILE A 445 -4.16 -11.88 8.64
C ILE A 445 -4.52 -13.24 9.22
N ILE A 446 -5.82 -13.52 9.38
CA ILE A 446 -6.29 -14.76 10.03
C ILE A 446 -5.62 -16.03 9.47
N SER A 447 -5.48 -16.13 8.14
CA SER A 447 -4.88 -17.28 7.45
C SER A 447 -3.41 -17.51 7.80
N TYR A 448 -2.69 -16.48 8.26
CA TYR A 448 -1.27 -16.54 8.61
C TYR A 448 -1.05 -16.72 10.12
N GLU A 449 -2.08 -16.49 10.93
CA GLU A 449 -2.00 -16.61 12.40
C GLU A 449 -2.20 -18.06 12.86
N GLN A 450 -1.30 -18.92 12.40
CA GLN A 450 -1.25 -20.34 12.70
C GLN A 450 0.00 -20.71 13.51
N THR A 451 -0.13 -21.74 14.34
CA THR A 451 0.95 -22.40 15.07
C THR A 451 0.95 -23.89 14.71
N LYS A 452 1.91 -24.66 15.24
CA LYS A 452 1.88 -26.13 15.14
C LYS A 452 0.58 -26.75 15.70
N SER A 453 -0.10 -26.05 16.60
CA SER A 453 -1.36 -26.50 17.24
C SER A 453 -2.63 -26.09 16.48
N GLY A 454 -2.49 -25.28 15.41
CA GLY A 454 -3.60 -24.71 14.64
C GLY A 454 -3.65 -23.18 14.74
N PHE A 455 -4.78 -22.60 14.38
CA PHE A 455 -5.01 -21.15 14.41
C PHE A 455 -4.93 -20.62 15.84
N LYS A 456 -4.27 -19.46 16.01
CA LYS A 456 -4.18 -18.77 17.30
C LYS A 456 -5.57 -18.34 17.76
N PRO A 457 -5.91 -18.45 19.06
CA PRO A 457 -7.14 -17.87 19.60
C PRO A 457 -7.05 -16.33 19.61
N PRO A 458 -8.18 -15.60 19.74
CA PRO A 458 -8.18 -14.13 19.65
C PRO A 458 -7.27 -13.45 20.65
N GLU A 459 -7.13 -13.98 21.87
CA GLU A 459 -6.31 -13.44 22.95
C GLU A 459 -4.80 -13.45 22.67
N ASP A 460 -4.35 -14.31 21.76
CA ASP A 460 -2.94 -14.43 21.37
C ASP A 460 -2.52 -13.40 20.30
N TYR A 461 -3.48 -12.63 19.76
CA TYR A 461 -3.18 -11.56 18.82
C TYR A 461 -2.59 -10.36 19.58
N PRO A 462 -1.59 -9.66 19.02
CA PRO A 462 -1.01 -8.49 19.65
C PRO A 462 -2.00 -7.31 19.70
N SER A 463 -1.95 -6.53 20.78
CA SER A 463 -2.74 -5.30 20.94
C SER A 463 -2.30 -4.18 20.01
N LEU A 464 -0.99 -4.00 19.80
CA LEU A 464 -0.44 -3.08 18.80
C LEU A 464 -0.46 -3.73 17.41
N ALA A 465 -1.65 -3.93 16.86
CA ALA A 465 -1.83 -4.44 15.52
C ALA A 465 -3.12 -3.96 14.85
N LEU A 466 -3.12 -4.09 13.53
CA LEU A 466 -4.31 -4.17 12.70
C LEU A 466 -4.58 -5.65 12.36
N ALA A 467 -5.78 -6.14 12.69
CA ALA A 467 -6.22 -7.48 12.32
C ALA A 467 -7.24 -7.44 11.18
N CYS A 468 -7.11 -8.35 10.22
CA CYS A 468 -8.02 -8.49 9.08
C CYS A 468 -8.20 -9.95 8.66
N VAL A 469 -9.24 -10.20 7.87
CA VAL A 469 -9.51 -11.54 7.33
C VAL A 469 -8.69 -11.79 6.06
N SER A 470 -8.58 -10.78 5.20
CA SER A 470 -7.90 -10.85 3.91
C SER A 470 -7.31 -9.47 3.54
N THR A 471 -6.44 -9.43 2.52
CA THR A 471 -5.93 -8.18 1.89
C THR A 471 -6.21 -8.20 0.39
N HIS A 472 -5.89 -7.13 -0.33
CA HIS A 472 -6.03 -7.05 -1.80
C HIS A 472 -5.29 -8.19 -2.55
N ASP A 473 -4.21 -8.73 -1.99
CA ASP A 473 -3.45 -9.88 -2.52
C ASP A 473 -4.09 -11.25 -2.25
N HIS A 474 -5.19 -11.27 -1.50
CA HIS A 474 -5.89 -12.48 -1.11
C HIS A 474 -7.25 -12.56 -1.78
N GLN A 475 -7.71 -13.80 -1.94
CA GLN A 475 -9.13 -14.08 -2.10
C GLN A 475 -9.92 -13.59 -0.87
N THR A 476 -11.22 -13.35 -1.07
CA THR A 476 -12.17 -13.20 0.03
C THR A 476 -12.13 -14.44 0.94
N PHE A 477 -12.65 -14.34 2.16
CA PHE A 477 -12.74 -15.50 3.06
C PHE A 477 -13.51 -16.65 2.41
N ALA A 478 -14.55 -16.35 1.62
CA ALA A 478 -15.29 -17.32 0.85
C ALA A 478 -14.39 -18.05 -0.17
N GLY A 479 -13.58 -17.31 -0.93
CA GLY A 479 -12.63 -17.89 -1.89
C GLY A 479 -11.55 -18.74 -1.20
N TRP A 480 -10.97 -18.27 -0.10
CA TRP A 480 -10.06 -19.07 0.73
C TRP A 480 -10.78 -20.30 1.29
N TRP A 481 -12.01 -20.18 1.78
CA TRP A 481 -12.75 -21.34 2.26
C TRP A 481 -12.93 -22.38 1.17
N LYS A 482 -13.08 -21.99 -0.11
CA LYS A 482 -13.19 -22.92 -1.26
C LYS A 482 -11.87 -23.46 -1.81
N ALA A 483 -10.73 -22.88 -1.42
CA ALA A 483 -9.41 -23.10 -2.06
C ALA A 483 -9.26 -22.47 -3.45
N ALA A 484 -10.08 -21.45 -3.77
CA ALA A 484 -10.02 -20.74 -5.04
C ALA A 484 -8.66 -20.04 -5.26
N ASP A 485 -7.98 -19.63 -4.18
CA ASP A 485 -6.63 -19.07 -4.21
C ASP A 485 -5.60 -20.08 -4.75
N VAL A 486 -5.72 -21.34 -4.34
CA VAL A 486 -4.82 -22.42 -4.78
C VAL A 486 -5.11 -22.80 -6.22
N GLU A 487 -6.39 -22.95 -6.58
CA GLU A 487 -6.82 -23.28 -7.94
C GLU A 487 -6.35 -22.21 -8.94
N MET A 488 -6.49 -20.94 -8.59
CA MET A 488 -6.02 -19.81 -9.40
C MET A 488 -4.51 -19.83 -9.59
N ARG A 489 -3.75 -20.13 -8.54
CA ARG A 489 -2.29 -20.27 -8.65
C ARG A 489 -1.88 -21.44 -9.54
N ILE A 490 -2.63 -22.55 -9.54
CA ILE A 490 -2.40 -23.67 -10.47
C ILE A 490 -2.70 -23.22 -11.91
N SER A 491 -3.85 -22.56 -12.15
CA SER A 491 -4.26 -22.17 -13.50
C SER A 491 -3.33 -21.14 -14.14
N HIS A 492 -2.66 -20.30 -13.34
CA HIS A 492 -1.67 -19.35 -13.80
C HIS A 492 -0.22 -19.88 -13.76
N GLY A 493 -0.02 -21.17 -13.45
CA GLY A 493 1.31 -21.81 -13.46
C GLY A 493 2.25 -21.35 -12.33
N LEU A 494 1.72 -20.68 -11.30
CA LEU A 494 2.49 -20.19 -10.15
C LEU A 494 2.86 -21.32 -9.19
N VAL A 495 2.08 -22.41 -9.20
CA VAL A 495 2.33 -23.61 -8.40
C VAL A 495 2.09 -24.84 -9.27
N SER A 496 2.95 -25.86 -9.12
CA SER A 496 2.78 -27.12 -9.83
C SER A 496 1.47 -27.82 -9.44
N GLY A 497 0.89 -28.59 -10.36
CA GLY A 497 -0.37 -29.30 -10.08
C GLY A 497 -0.30 -30.22 -8.86
N ASP A 498 0.84 -30.87 -8.61
CA ASP A 498 1.03 -31.72 -7.42
C ASP A 498 1.11 -30.93 -6.12
N ALA A 499 1.90 -29.86 -6.09
CA ALA A 499 2.00 -28.99 -4.92
C ALA A 499 0.66 -28.30 -4.63
N GLY A 500 -0.07 -27.88 -5.65
CA GLY A 500 -1.41 -27.31 -5.53
C GLY A 500 -2.43 -28.33 -5.00
N ARG A 501 -2.43 -29.57 -5.52
CA ARG A 501 -3.26 -30.67 -4.97
C ARG A 501 -2.96 -30.95 -3.50
N GLN A 502 -1.68 -30.86 -3.10
CA GLN A 502 -1.30 -31.00 -1.69
C GLN A 502 -1.85 -29.84 -0.85
N GLN A 503 -1.74 -28.60 -1.31
CA GLN A 503 -2.32 -27.44 -0.61
C GLN A 503 -3.85 -27.52 -0.48
N ILE A 504 -4.57 -28.02 -1.50
CA ILE A 504 -6.02 -28.27 -1.41
C ILE A 504 -6.34 -29.34 -0.35
N ARG A 505 -5.50 -30.38 -0.20
CA ARG A 505 -5.64 -31.35 0.89
C ARG A 505 -5.36 -30.70 2.25
N ASP A 506 -4.33 -29.86 2.33
CA ASP A 506 -3.97 -29.13 3.55
C ASP A 506 -5.07 -28.15 3.98
N ARG A 507 -5.79 -27.52 3.04
CA ARG A 507 -6.95 -26.67 3.31
C ARG A 507 -8.03 -27.39 4.12
N LYS A 508 -8.23 -28.70 3.95
CA LYS A 508 -9.17 -29.49 4.79
C LYS A 508 -8.75 -29.55 6.26
N ARG A 509 -7.45 -29.53 6.54
CA ARG A 509 -6.93 -29.44 7.91
C ARG A 509 -7.10 -28.01 8.44
N GLU A 510 -6.79 -27.00 7.63
CA GLU A 510 -6.95 -25.60 8.01
C GLU A 510 -8.40 -25.24 8.35
N ARG A 511 -9.38 -25.68 7.55
CA ARG A 511 -10.82 -25.50 7.82
C ARG A 511 -11.22 -26.04 9.20
N ARG A 512 -10.79 -27.27 9.53
CA ARG A 512 -11.03 -27.86 10.86
C ARG A 512 -10.40 -27.06 11.99
N GLN A 513 -9.19 -26.56 11.77
CA GLN A 513 -8.46 -25.80 12.78
C GLN A 513 -9.05 -24.41 13.00
N VAL A 514 -9.50 -23.72 11.94
CA VAL A 514 -10.15 -22.41 12.09
C VAL A 514 -11.54 -22.53 12.74
N LEU A 515 -12.31 -23.58 12.40
CA LEU A 515 -13.57 -23.87 13.11
C LEU A 515 -13.35 -24.15 14.59
N ARG A 516 -12.28 -24.87 14.94
CA ARG A 516 -11.89 -25.06 16.35
C ARG A 516 -11.55 -23.74 17.02
N ALA A 517 -10.81 -22.86 16.36
CA ALA A 517 -10.49 -21.53 16.90
C ALA A 517 -11.76 -20.68 17.09
N PHE A 518 -12.71 -20.72 16.15
CA PHE A 518 -14.02 -20.07 16.28
C PHE A 518 -14.81 -20.62 17.47
N LYS A 519 -14.84 -21.94 17.64
CA LYS A 519 -15.47 -22.58 18.80
C LYS A 519 -14.85 -22.15 20.12
N THR A 520 -13.52 -22.14 20.20
CA THR A 520 -12.78 -21.69 21.40
C THR A 520 -13.07 -20.22 21.70
N ALA A 521 -13.24 -19.38 20.67
CA ALA A 521 -13.64 -17.99 20.79
C ALA A 521 -15.14 -17.78 21.12
N GLY A 522 -15.89 -18.86 21.39
CA GLY A 522 -17.31 -18.81 21.75
C GLY A 522 -18.24 -18.54 20.57
N LEU A 523 -17.79 -18.76 19.33
CA LEU A 523 -18.62 -18.57 18.13
C LEU A 523 -19.46 -19.83 17.83
N PRO A 524 -20.70 -19.66 17.32
CA PRO A 524 -21.63 -20.77 17.14
C PRO A 524 -21.31 -21.58 15.88
N VAL A 525 -20.34 -22.50 15.96
CA VAL A 525 -19.93 -23.37 14.83
C VAL A 525 -20.77 -24.64 14.66
N ALA A 526 -21.80 -24.85 15.50
CA ALA A 526 -22.59 -26.08 15.48
C ALA A 526 -23.31 -26.27 14.12
N ALA A 527 -23.31 -27.50 13.61
CA ALA A 527 -23.89 -27.93 12.33
C ALA A 527 -23.10 -27.66 11.04
N MET A 528 -21.87 -27.12 11.09
CA MET A 528 -21.07 -26.88 9.89
C MET A 528 -20.23 -28.09 9.46
N SER A 529 -20.18 -28.37 8.15
CA SER A 529 -19.37 -29.47 7.62
C SER A 529 -17.87 -29.15 7.69
N GLU A 530 -17.13 -29.98 8.43
CA GLU A 530 -15.66 -29.90 8.51
C GLU A 530 -14.94 -30.40 7.25
N ALA A 531 -15.62 -31.23 6.45
CA ALA A 531 -15.01 -31.99 5.35
C ALA A 531 -15.29 -31.40 3.96
N THR A 532 -16.40 -30.68 3.79
CA THR A 532 -16.86 -30.09 2.52
C THR A 532 -17.10 -28.60 2.67
N ALA A 533 -16.70 -27.82 1.66
CA ALA A 533 -17.05 -26.40 1.59
C ALA A 533 -18.51 -26.26 1.13
N SER A 534 -19.45 -26.47 2.05
CA SER A 534 -20.89 -26.25 1.79
C SER A 534 -21.12 -24.79 1.43
N GLU A 535 -21.69 -24.51 0.25
CA GLU A 535 -22.02 -23.14 -0.19
C GLU A 535 -22.99 -22.45 0.79
N ASN A 536 -23.88 -23.22 1.42
CA ASN A 536 -24.87 -22.69 2.37
C ASN A 536 -24.23 -22.17 3.66
N ASP A 537 -23.05 -22.69 4.04
CA ASP A 537 -22.39 -22.34 5.30
C ASP A 537 -21.51 -21.09 5.16
N ILE A 538 -21.10 -20.75 3.93
CA ILE A 538 -20.10 -19.71 3.65
C ILE A 538 -20.48 -18.33 4.15
N PRO A 539 -21.71 -17.82 3.94
CA PRO A 539 -22.10 -16.52 4.49
C PRO A 539 -21.94 -16.46 6.01
N ALA A 540 -22.39 -17.49 6.73
CA ALA A 540 -22.26 -17.57 8.18
C ALA A 540 -20.79 -17.67 8.62
N LEU A 541 -19.97 -18.42 7.89
CA LEU A 541 -18.53 -18.54 8.15
C LEU A 541 -17.78 -17.23 7.93
N ALA A 542 -18.12 -16.46 6.88
CA ALA A 542 -17.54 -15.15 6.65
C ALA A 542 -17.86 -14.19 7.80
N VAL A 543 -19.09 -14.21 8.31
CA VAL A 543 -19.49 -13.45 9.51
C VAL A 543 -18.68 -13.90 10.74
N MET A 544 -18.49 -15.20 10.94
CA MET A 544 -17.69 -15.72 12.06
C MET A 544 -16.23 -15.29 11.96
N ALA A 545 -15.63 -15.30 10.78
CA ALA A 545 -14.25 -14.84 10.58
C ALA A 545 -14.09 -13.36 10.96
N HIS A 546 -15.04 -12.52 10.57
CA HIS A 546 -15.04 -11.10 10.92
C HIS A 546 -15.31 -10.87 12.41
N ARG A 547 -16.26 -11.61 13.01
CA ARG A 547 -16.53 -11.57 14.45
C ARG A 547 -15.31 -12.03 15.25
N PHE A 548 -14.59 -13.05 14.77
CA PHE A 548 -13.38 -13.58 15.38
C PHE A 548 -12.27 -12.51 15.45
N ILE A 549 -11.94 -11.86 14.33
CA ILE A 549 -10.94 -10.78 14.34
C ILE A 549 -11.43 -9.58 15.17
N ALA A 550 -12.74 -9.33 15.21
CA ALA A 550 -13.31 -8.26 16.02
C ALA A 550 -13.16 -8.51 17.54
N LYS A 551 -13.08 -9.77 17.98
CA LYS A 551 -12.81 -10.14 19.39
C LYS A 551 -11.35 -9.95 19.82
N THR A 552 -10.39 -9.92 18.89
CA THR A 552 -8.96 -9.77 19.20
C THR A 552 -8.67 -8.48 19.98
N PRO A 553 -7.59 -8.44 20.79
CA PRO A 553 -7.19 -7.22 21.47
C PRO A 553 -6.49 -6.21 20.55
N SER A 554 -6.32 -6.51 19.26
CA SER A 554 -5.70 -5.63 18.28
C SER A 554 -6.42 -4.28 18.20
N LEU A 555 -5.64 -3.20 18.25
CA LEU A 555 -6.11 -1.81 18.30
C LEU A 555 -7.02 -1.49 17.12
N LEU A 556 -6.69 -1.99 15.93
CA LEU A 556 -7.45 -1.79 14.70
C LEU A 556 -7.98 -3.13 14.16
N VAL A 557 -9.18 -3.12 13.61
CA VAL A 557 -9.70 -4.17 12.72
C VAL A 557 -10.11 -3.59 11.39
N ALA A 558 -9.66 -4.19 10.29
CA ALA A 558 -10.08 -3.80 8.95
C ALA A 558 -11.03 -4.86 8.36
N VAL A 559 -12.21 -4.40 7.96
CA VAL A 559 -13.20 -5.19 7.20
C VAL A 559 -13.04 -4.84 5.73
N ARG A 560 -12.69 -5.80 4.90
CA ARG A 560 -12.54 -5.55 3.47
C ARG A 560 -13.92 -5.45 2.82
N LEU A 561 -14.14 -4.39 2.03
CA LEU A 561 -15.43 -4.17 1.37
C LEU A 561 -15.77 -5.31 0.41
N ALA A 562 -14.76 -5.93 -0.23
CA ALA A 562 -14.94 -7.10 -1.08
C ALA A 562 -15.50 -8.33 -0.34
N ASP A 563 -15.23 -8.49 0.96
CA ASP A 563 -15.84 -9.55 1.77
C ASP A 563 -17.30 -9.20 2.12
N VAL A 564 -17.64 -7.91 2.25
CA VAL A 564 -19.01 -7.42 2.50
C VAL A 564 -19.90 -7.59 1.26
N THR A 565 -19.35 -7.39 0.07
CA THR A 565 -20.04 -7.56 -1.21
C THR A 565 -19.87 -8.96 -1.83
N ASP A 566 -19.20 -9.88 -1.12
CA ASP A 566 -19.00 -11.28 -1.54
C ASP A 566 -18.37 -11.40 -2.95
N GLU A 567 -17.34 -10.59 -3.22
CA GLU A 567 -16.63 -10.59 -4.49
C GLU A 567 -16.01 -11.96 -4.77
N LYS A 568 -16.20 -12.44 -6.00
CA LYS A 568 -15.74 -13.76 -6.46
C LYS A 568 -14.38 -13.72 -7.10
N GLN A 569 -13.99 -12.57 -7.62
CA GLN A 569 -12.71 -12.35 -8.27
C GLN A 569 -11.80 -11.57 -7.32
N PRO A 570 -10.53 -11.99 -7.14
CA PRO A 570 -9.60 -11.24 -6.32
C PRO A 570 -9.19 -9.95 -7.03
N THR A 571 -8.89 -8.92 -6.25
CA THR A 571 -8.30 -7.68 -6.75
C THR A 571 -6.98 -7.92 -7.49
N ASN A 572 -6.12 -8.76 -6.91
CA ASN A 572 -4.79 -9.06 -7.38
C ASN A 572 -4.45 -10.53 -7.16
N VAL A 573 -3.66 -11.09 -8.07
CA VAL A 573 -3.03 -12.42 -7.96
C VAL A 573 -1.52 -12.22 -7.95
N PRO A 574 -0.86 -12.26 -6.79
CA PRO A 574 0.58 -12.08 -6.71
C PRO A 574 1.35 -13.05 -7.62
N GLY A 575 2.29 -12.52 -8.39
CA GLY A 575 3.09 -13.29 -9.35
C GLY A 575 2.53 -13.35 -10.77
N THR A 576 1.37 -12.74 -11.06
CA THR A 576 0.89 -12.59 -12.45
C THR A 576 1.11 -11.17 -12.96
N SER A 577 1.36 -11.03 -14.27
CA SER A 577 1.32 -9.76 -15.00
C SER A 577 0.10 -9.74 -15.94
N ASP A 578 0.22 -10.43 -17.07
CA ASP A 578 -0.75 -10.37 -18.17
C ASP A 578 -1.77 -11.51 -18.15
N THR A 579 -1.56 -12.51 -17.28
CA THR A 579 -2.41 -13.69 -17.21
C THR A 579 -3.67 -13.48 -16.37
N TYR A 580 -3.71 -12.43 -15.53
CA TYR A 580 -4.87 -12.02 -14.74
C TYR A 580 -5.01 -10.49 -14.79
N PRO A 581 -6.23 -9.92 -14.88
CA PRO A 581 -6.43 -8.47 -14.98
C PRO A 581 -6.24 -7.76 -13.63
N ASN A 582 -5.05 -7.86 -13.01
CA ASN A 582 -4.75 -7.25 -11.72
C ASN A 582 -5.10 -5.76 -11.66
N TRP A 583 -5.65 -5.30 -10.53
CA TRP A 583 -5.98 -3.88 -10.27
C TRP A 583 -7.05 -3.27 -11.18
N LYS A 584 -7.78 -4.11 -11.92
CA LYS A 584 -8.89 -3.72 -12.80
C LYS A 584 -10.28 -4.17 -12.32
N PRO A 585 -10.51 -5.25 -11.56
CA PRO A 585 -11.86 -5.65 -11.19
C PRO A 585 -12.59 -4.54 -10.44
N LYS A 586 -13.86 -4.30 -10.76
CA LYS A 586 -14.71 -3.38 -9.99
C LYS A 586 -15.54 -4.17 -8.98
N LEU A 587 -16.00 -3.49 -7.94
CA LEU A 587 -16.99 -4.06 -7.02
C LEU A 587 -18.27 -4.43 -7.76
N SER A 588 -18.92 -5.50 -7.33
CA SER A 588 -20.22 -5.92 -7.86
C SER A 588 -21.34 -4.91 -7.59
N MET A 589 -21.22 -4.13 -6.52
CA MET A 589 -22.21 -3.16 -6.06
C MET A 589 -21.74 -1.71 -6.24
N THR A 590 -22.71 -0.82 -6.46
CA THR A 590 -22.55 0.65 -6.40
C THR A 590 -22.59 1.17 -4.97
N ILE A 591 -22.06 2.36 -4.72
CA ILE A 591 -22.13 3.04 -3.41
C ILE A 591 -23.57 3.24 -2.95
N GLU A 592 -24.48 3.53 -3.88
CA GLU A 592 -25.90 3.67 -3.60
C GLU A 592 -26.53 2.34 -3.13
N GLU A 593 -26.16 1.23 -3.76
CA GLU A 593 -26.60 -0.11 -3.31
C GLU A 593 -25.94 -0.51 -1.98
N LEU A 594 -24.66 -0.17 -1.78
CA LEU A 594 -23.97 -0.37 -0.51
C LEU A 594 -24.68 0.38 0.62
N ALA A 595 -25.16 1.61 0.38
CA ALA A 595 -25.91 2.36 1.38
C ALA A 595 -27.17 1.61 1.88
N GLY A 596 -27.77 0.78 1.03
CA GLY A 596 -28.89 -0.11 1.39
C GLY A 596 -28.51 -1.30 2.28
N LEU A 597 -27.22 -1.60 2.48
CA LEU A 597 -26.74 -2.70 3.32
C LEU A 597 -26.63 -2.35 4.82
N ALA A 598 -26.82 -1.07 5.19
CA ALA A 598 -26.46 -0.55 6.50
C ALA A 598 -27.04 -1.34 7.69
N ASP A 599 -28.30 -1.76 7.58
CA ASP A 599 -29.00 -2.49 8.64
C ASP A 599 -28.99 -4.01 8.41
N SER A 600 -28.59 -4.47 7.22
CA SER A 600 -28.75 -5.86 6.79
C SER A 600 -27.43 -6.62 6.66
N SER A 601 -26.27 -5.95 6.59
CA SER A 601 -24.98 -6.64 6.48
C SER A 601 -24.58 -7.36 7.77
N PRO A 602 -24.58 -8.70 7.81
CA PRO A 602 -24.30 -9.43 9.04
C PRO A 602 -22.82 -9.32 9.47
N ILE A 603 -21.92 -9.08 8.52
CA ILE A 603 -20.49 -8.84 8.79
C ILE A 603 -20.31 -7.52 9.55
N ILE A 604 -20.89 -6.44 9.03
CA ILE A 604 -20.79 -5.10 9.63
C ILE A 604 -21.41 -5.10 11.03
N THR A 605 -22.61 -5.68 11.17
CA THR A 605 -23.29 -5.81 12.47
C THR A 605 -22.43 -6.59 13.47
N ALA A 606 -21.88 -7.75 13.07
CA ALA A 606 -21.05 -8.56 13.96
C ALA A 606 -19.78 -7.84 14.43
N VAL A 607 -19.08 -7.13 13.55
CA VAL A 607 -17.87 -6.38 13.91
C VAL A 607 -18.23 -5.21 14.81
N GLY A 608 -19.28 -4.46 14.47
CA GLY A 608 -19.75 -3.30 15.24
C GLY A 608 -20.16 -3.67 16.66
N GLU A 609 -20.89 -4.78 16.85
CA GLU A 609 -21.27 -5.28 18.18
C GLU A 609 -20.06 -5.63 19.06
N GLU A 610 -19.12 -6.43 18.54
CA GLU A 610 -17.95 -6.85 19.30
C GLU A 610 -17.07 -5.65 19.68
N ARG A 611 -16.89 -4.70 18.75
CA ARG A 611 -16.05 -3.51 18.97
C ARG A 611 -16.74 -2.41 19.79
N ARG A 612 -18.08 -2.39 19.88
CA ARG A 612 -18.83 -1.53 20.82
C ARG A 612 -18.89 -2.10 22.23
N SER A 613 -18.99 -3.42 22.38
CA SER A 613 -19.14 -4.06 23.71
C SER A 613 -17.96 -3.80 24.65
N THR A 614 -16.74 -3.65 24.11
CA THR A 614 -15.55 -3.22 24.86
C THR A 614 -15.65 -1.80 25.42
N ARG A 615 -16.42 -0.92 24.77
CA ARG A 615 -16.67 0.46 25.21
C ARG A 615 -17.60 0.51 26.43
N ALA A 616 -18.54 -0.43 26.53
CA ALA A 616 -19.51 -0.49 27.63
C ALA A 616 -19.01 -1.29 28.87
N GLY A 617 -17.98 -2.14 28.69
CA GLY A 617 -17.51 -3.10 29.69
C GLY A 617 -16.55 -2.58 30.79
N ARG A 618 -16.42 -1.26 31.02
CA ARG A 618 -15.65 -0.73 32.18
C ARG A 618 -16.48 0.17 33.10
N PRO A 619 -17.49 -0.35 33.82
CA PRO A 619 -17.95 0.29 35.04
C PRO A 619 -16.88 0.04 36.13
N GLY A 620 -15.98 1.00 36.35
CA GLY A 620 -15.01 0.88 37.45
C GLY A 620 -13.85 1.88 37.49
N GLN A 621 -13.55 2.62 36.41
CA GLN A 621 -12.46 3.60 36.44
C GLN A 621 -12.90 5.05 36.68
N ALA A 622 -14.19 5.35 36.60
CA ALA A 622 -14.73 6.67 36.97
C ALA A 622 -14.76 6.87 38.50
N GLU A 623 -14.98 5.81 39.29
CA GLU A 623 -15.03 5.91 40.76
C GLU A 623 -13.66 6.02 41.43
N MET A 624 -12.60 5.46 40.82
CA MET A 624 -11.22 5.62 41.32
C MET A 624 -10.68 7.06 41.14
N ARG A 625 -11.16 7.82 40.15
CA ARG A 625 -10.80 9.24 40.00
C ARG A 625 -11.50 10.15 41.02
N ALA A 626 -12.67 9.76 41.52
CA ALA A 626 -13.36 10.52 42.57
C ALA A 626 -12.73 10.32 43.97
N GLN A 627 -12.07 9.19 44.24
CA GLN A 627 -11.39 8.93 45.52
C GLN A 627 -9.95 9.46 45.59
N SER A 628 -9.28 9.68 44.44
CA SER A 628 -7.92 10.25 44.39
C SER A 628 -7.88 11.78 44.51
N ILE A 629 -9.04 12.46 44.45
CA ILE A 629 -9.15 13.93 44.63
C ILE A 629 -9.52 14.30 46.08
N ARG A 630 -9.66 13.31 46.98
CA ARG A 630 -9.94 13.52 48.42
C ARG A 630 -8.90 12.89 49.37
N ARG A 631 -7.64 12.80 48.94
CA ARG A 631 -6.51 12.53 49.84
C ARG A 631 -5.34 13.44 49.55
#